data_AF-A0A6I5YMY5-F1
#
_entry.id   AF-A0A6I5YMY5-F1
#
_cell.length_a   1.000
_cell.length_b   1.000
_cell.length_c   1.000
_cell.angle_alpha   90.00
_cell.angle_beta   90.00
_cell.angle_gamma   90.00
#
_symmetry.space_group_name_H-M   'P 1'
#
loop_
_entity.id
_entity.type
_entity.pdbx_description
1 polymer ?
#
loop_
_entity_poly.entity_id
_entity_poly.type
_entity_poly.pdbx_seq_one_letter_code
_entity_poly.pdbx_strand_id
1 'polypeptide(L)'
;MAETPRRQEGLQRVQIGLTGLAGVVLLVGLANIVIDKARIDDATLPPPVVPTLTQNAVSAKDPLAELGVQPSAEQAPIVPDLQPDPNIRNREPAQQQR
;
A
#
# COMPACT_ATOMS: atom_id res chain seq x y z
N MET A 1 -42.29 -45.56 49.90
CA MET A 1 -41.58 -44.38 49.34
C MET A 1 -40.19 -44.84 48.92
N ALA A 2 -40.00 -45.30 47.68
CA ALA A 2 -38.70 -45.82 47.21
C ALA A 2 -38.53 -45.50 45.72
N GLU A 3 -38.19 -44.25 45.41
CA GLU A 3 -37.90 -43.77 44.04
C GLU A 3 -36.75 -42.75 44.06
N THR A 4 -35.50 -43.15 44.32
CA THR A 4 -34.39 -42.18 44.31
C THR A 4 -33.04 -42.58 43.71
N PRO A 5 -32.66 -43.86 43.46
CA PRO A 5 -31.31 -44.11 42.94
C PRO A 5 -31.16 -43.77 41.44
N ARG A 6 -32.17 -44.06 40.60
CA ARG A 6 -32.09 -43.83 39.14
C ARG A 6 -32.03 -42.36 38.72
N ARG A 7 -32.55 -41.43 39.53
CA ARG A 7 -32.46 -39.99 39.23
C ARG A 7 -31.05 -39.44 39.41
N GLN A 8 -30.26 -40.03 40.33
CA GLN A 8 -28.91 -39.57 40.64
C GLN A 8 -27.92 -39.90 39.50
N GLU A 9 -28.04 -41.08 38.88
CA GLU A 9 -27.21 -41.47 37.73
C GLU A 9 -27.46 -40.60 36.49
N GLY A 10 -28.71 -40.22 36.25
CA GLY A 10 -29.08 -39.30 35.18
C GLY A 10 -28.48 -37.90 35.39
N LEU A 11 -28.54 -37.40 36.63
CA LEU A 11 -27.99 -36.08 36.98
C LEU A 11 -26.48 -36.00 36.81
N GLN A 12 -25.74 -37.07 37.16
CA GLN A 12 -24.29 -37.12 37.00
C GLN A 12 -23.86 -36.96 35.54
N ARG A 13 -24.53 -37.66 34.62
CA ARG A 13 -24.23 -37.58 33.17
C ARG A 13 -24.54 -36.19 32.61
N VAL A 14 -25.66 -35.61 33.03
CA VAL A 14 -26.06 -34.25 32.63
C VAL A 14 -25.09 -33.21 33.17
N GLN A 15 -24.62 -33.34 34.42
CA GLN A 15 -23.66 -32.42 35.01
C GLN A 15 -22.31 -32.45 34.29
N ILE A 16 -21.82 -33.64 33.95
CA ILE A 16 -20.59 -33.81 33.17
C ILE A 16 -20.76 -33.20 31.77
N GLY A 17 -21.89 -33.49 31.11
CA GLY A 17 -22.19 -32.92 29.79
C GLY A 17 -22.30 -31.39 29.80
N LEU A 18 -22.98 -30.83 30.80
CA LEU A 18 -23.12 -29.37 30.96
C LEU A 18 -21.78 -28.69 31.24
N THR A 19 -20.91 -29.33 32.01
CA THR A 19 -19.56 -28.81 32.30
C THR A 19 -18.70 -28.77 31.04
N GLY A 20 -18.77 -29.81 30.20
CA GLY A 20 -18.13 -29.82 28.89
C GLY A 20 -18.67 -28.72 27.97
N LEU A 21 -19.99 -28.55 27.91
CA LEU A 21 -20.62 -27.48 27.13
C LEU A 21 -20.21 -26.09 27.63
N ALA A 22 -20.19 -25.86 28.94
CA ALA A 22 -19.72 -24.62 29.54
C ALA A 22 -18.26 -24.34 29.16
N GLY A 23 -17.41 -25.36 29.13
CA GLY A 23 -16.03 -25.25 28.66
C GLY A 23 -15.93 -24.80 27.19
N VAL A 24 -16.72 -25.40 26.29
CA VAL A 24 -16.73 -25.00 24.87
C VAL A 24 -17.20 -23.54 24.72
N VAL A 25 -18.26 -23.15 25.41
CA VAL A 25 -18.76 -21.76 25.40
C VAL A 25 -17.70 -20.79 25.91
N LEU A 26 -16.98 -21.16 26.97
CA LEU A 26 -15.88 -20.35 27.50
C LEU A 26 -14.75 -20.18 26.48
N LEU A 27 -14.35 -21.25 25.79
CA LEU A 27 -13.33 -21.21 24.74
C LEU A 27 -13.75 -20.32 23.56
N VAL A 28 -15.00 -20.44 23.10
CA VAL A 28 -15.55 -19.59 22.03
C VAL A 28 -15.60 -18.13 22.48
N GLY A 29 -16.02 -17.86 23.71
CA GLY A 29 -16.05 -16.52 24.29
C GLY A 29 -14.65 -15.89 24.37
N LEU A 30 -13.66 -16.65 24.84
CA LEU A 30 -12.27 -16.18 24.91
C LEU A 30 -11.71 -15.90 23.51
N ALA A 31 -11.99 -16.76 22.53
CA ALA A 31 -11.57 -16.55 21.15
C ALA A 31 -12.13 -15.22 20.60
N ASN A 32 -13.40 -14.92 20.85
CA ASN A 32 -14.01 -13.67 20.42
C ASN A 32 -13.32 -12.44 21.06
N ILE A 33 -12.98 -12.52 22.35
CA ILE A 33 -12.27 -11.43 23.06
C ILE A 33 -10.88 -11.20 22.47
N VAL A 34 -10.13 -12.27 22.19
CA VAL A 34 -8.77 -12.18 21.63
C VAL A 34 -8.79 -11.56 20.23
N ILE A 35 -9.75 -11.95 19.38
CA ILE A 35 -9.92 -11.39 18.03
C ILE A 35 -10.21 -9.88 18.09
N ASP A 36 -11.09 -9.47 19.00
CA ASP A 36 -11.45 -8.05 19.17
C ASP A 36 -10.25 -7.23 19.66
N LYS A 37 -9.47 -7.77 20.61
CA LYS A 37 -8.25 -7.12 21.10
C LYS A 37 -7.16 -7.00 20.05
N ALA A 38 -6.92 -8.05 19.26
CA ALA A 38 -5.94 -8.01 18.18
C ALA A 38 -6.25 -6.90 17.16
N ARG A 39 -7.54 -6.72 16.82
CA ARG A 39 -7.97 -5.66 15.89
C ARG A 39 -7.75 -4.25 16.43
N ILE A 40 -7.93 -4.06 17.74
CA ILE A 40 -7.72 -2.75 18.39
C ILE A 40 -6.23 -2.40 18.41
N ASP A 41 -5.36 -3.37 18.67
CA ASP A 41 -3.92 -3.17 18.70
C ASP A 41 -3.39 -2.79 17.30
N ASP A 42 -3.85 -3.45 16.23
CA ASP A 42 -3.51 -3.08 14.84
C ASP A 42 -3.96 -1.66 14.48
N ALA A 43 -5.14 -1.23 14.92
CA ALA A 43 -5.67 0.11 14.65
C ALA A 43 -4.96 1.22 15.44
N THR A 44 -4.27 0.86 16.54
CA THR A 44 -3.54 1.81 17.39
C THR A 44 -2.06 1.93 16.99
N LEU A 45 -1.61 1.15 16.00
CA LEU A 45 -0.25 1.29 15.48
C LEU A 45 -0.08 2.68 14.88
N PRO A 46 0.92 3.46 15.34
CA PRO A 46 1.29 4.71 14.70
C PRO A 46 1.57 4.45 13.21
N PRO A 47 1.19 5.36 12.30
CA PRO A 47 1.57 5.23 10.90
C PRO A 47 3.08 5.01 10.79
N PRO A 48 3.53 4.14 9.86
CA PRO A 48 4.94 3.85 9.69
C PRO A 48 5.70 5.16 9.49
N VAL A 49 6.53 5.52 10.47
CA VAL A 49 7.35 6.72 10.41
C VAL A 49 8.45 6.48 9.38
N VAL A 50 8.24 6.98 8.16
CA VAL A 50 9.35 7.17 7.24
C VAL A 50 10.27 8.23 7.88
N PRO A 51 11.58 7.95 8.02
CA PRO A 51 12.50 8.99 8.45
C PRO A 51 12.37 10.15 7.47
N THR A 52 11.94 11.31 7.95
CA THR A 52 11.99 12.55 7.17
C THR A 52 13.46 12.85 6.94
N LEU A 53 14.01 12.37 5.83
CA LEU A 53 15.25 12.86 5.31
C LEU A 53 14.98 14.32 4.98
N THR A 54 15.45 15.22 5.85
CA THR A 54 15.62 16.61 5.48
C THR A 54 16.58 16.60 4.30
N GLN A 55 16.02 16.70 3.09
CA GLN A 55 16.82 17.04 1.91
C GLN A 55 17.37 18.43 2.21
N ASN A 56 18.54 18.46 2.84
CA ASN A 56 19.37 19.63 2.86
C ASN A 56 19.54 19.99 1.40
N ALA A 57 18.87 21.06 0.95
CA ALA A 57 18.92 21.55 -0.39
C ALA A 57 20.32 22.13 -0.63
N VAL A 58 21.31 21.26 -0.71
CA VAL A 58 22.53 21.54 -1.43
C VAL A 58 22.07 21.58 -2.88
N SER A 59 21.82 22.81 -3.32
CA SER A 59 21.61 23.15 -4.72
C SER A 59 22.49 22.24 -5.57
N ALA A 60 21.86 21.46 -6.45
CA ALA A 60 22.55 20.56 -7.37
C ALA A 60 23.44 21.42 -8.27
N LYS A 61 24.62 21.72 -7.78
CA LYS A 61 25.62 22.51 -8.48
C LYS A 61 26.19 21.56 -9.51
N ASP A 62 25.87 21.85 -10.76
CA ASP A 62 26.13 21.02 -11.93
C ASP A 62 27.56 20.45 -11.88
N PRO A 63 27.76 19.14 -11.65
CA PRO A 63 29.09 18.57 -11.44
C PRO A 63 30.00 18.75 -12.67
N LEU A 64 29.41 18.89 -13.86
CA LEU A 64 30.14 19.19 -15.10
C LEU A 64 30.65 20.63 -15.17
N ALA A 65 30.06 21.58 -14.42
CA ALA A 65 30.48 22.97 -14.40
C ALA A 65 31.79 23.19 -13.62
N GLU A 66 32.04 22.39 -12.58
CA GLU A 66 33.32 22.41 -11.84
C GLU A 66 34.47 21.71 -12.60
N LEU A 67 34.14 20.80 -13.53
CA LEU A 67 35.13 20.08 -14.35
C LEU A 67 35.64 20.91 -15.56
N GLY A 68 35.13 22.13 -15.77
CA GLY A 68 35.60 23.04 -16.83
C GLY A 68 35.35 22.54 -18.26
N VAL A 69 34.56 21.49 -18.44
CA VAL A 69 34.25 20.90 -19.74
C VAL A 69 32.94 21.46 -20.27
N GLN A 70 32.99 22.68 -20.80
CA GLN A 70 31.87 23.21 -21.56
C GLN A 70 31.86 22.53 -22.94
N PRO A 71 30.85 21.71 -23.29
CA PRO A 71 30.75 21.20 -24.65
C PRO A 71 30.58 22.40 -25.58
N SER A 72 31.49 22.54 -26.54
CA SER A 72 31.37 23.55 -27.58
C SER A 72 30.06 23.29 -28.34
N ALA A 73 29.23 24.31 -28.51
CA ALA A 73 27.99 24.26 -29.28
C ALA A 73 28.26 24.20 -30.80
N GLU A 74 29.25 23.41 -31.22
CA GLU A 74 29.64 23.26 -32.61
C GLU A 74 29.51 21.80 -33.03
N GLN A 75 28.27 21.36 -33.13
CA GLN A 75 27.82 20.39 -34.13
C GLN A 75 26.30 20.40 -34.11
N ALA A 76 25.71 21.28 -34.93
CA ALA A 76 24.36 21.01 -35.40
C ALA A 76 24.41 19.63 -36.07
N PRO A 77 23.58 18.65 -35.65
CA PRO A 77 23.53 17.39 -36.35
C PRO A 77 23.00 17.68 -37.76
N ILE A 78 23.91 17.66 -38.75
CA ILE A 78 23.53 17.48 -40.15
C ILE A 78 22.95 16.08 -40.25
N VAL A 79 21.65 15.98 -40.06
CA VAL A 79 20.82 14.80 -40.36
C VAL A 79 20.78 14.63 -41.88
N PRO A 80 21.53 13.67 -42.48
CA PRO A 80 21.78 13.66 -43.93
C PRO A 80 20.58 13.29 -44.84
N ASP A 81 19.34 13.28 -44.34
CA ASP A 81 18.17 12.89 -45.15
C ASP A 81 16.86 13.61 -44.80
N LEU A 82 16.90 14.74 -44.09
CA LEU A 82 15.74 15.61 -43.97
C LEU A 82 15.74 16.61 -45.12
N GLN A 83 15.46 16.10 -46.33
CA GLN A 83 15.10 16.95 -47.46
C GLN A 83 13.83 17.73 -47.09
N PRO A 84 13.85 19.08 -47.11
CA PRO A 84 12.67 19.86 -46.79
C PRO A 84 11.53 19.49 -47.75
N ASP A 85 10.39 19.04 -47.19
CA ASP A 85 9.23 18.59 -47.98
C ASP A 85 8.80 19.69 -48.97
N PRO A 86 8.84 19.42 -50.30
CA PRO A 86 8.54 20.41 -51.33
C PRO A 86 7.10 20.94 -51.25
N ASN A 87 6.20 20.24 -50.56
CA ASN A 87 4.80 20.66 -50.37
C ASN A 87 4.61 21.78 -49.33
N ILE A 88 5.64 22.12 -48.56
CA ILE A 88 5.60 23.27 -47.65
C ILE A 88 5.74 24.58 -48.44
N ARG A 89 6.58 24.59 -49.49
CA ARG A 89 6.80 25.79 -50.31
C ARG A 89 5.57 26.22 -51.11
N ASN A 90 4.70 25.28 -51.46
CA ASN A 90 3.49 25.57 -52.23
C ASN A 90 2.28 25.96 -51.35
N ARG A 91 2.41 25.95 -50.02
CA ARG A 91 1.28 26.16 -49.09
C ARG A 91 1.12 27.57 -48.51
N GLU A 92 1.89 28.56 -48.97
CA GLU A 92 1.70 29.98 -48.62
C GLU A 92 1.69 30.83 -49.91
N PRO A 93 0.74 31.77 -50.17
CA PRO A 93 -0.36 32.30 -49.36
C PRO A 93 -1.73 32.20 -50.08
N ALA A 94 -2.55 31.20 -49.77
CA ALA A 94 -3.96 31.16 -50.21
C ALA A 94 -4.94 31.43 -49.05
N GLN A 95 -4.43 31.84 -47.90
CA GLN A 95 -5.22 32.34 -46.77
C GLN A 95 -5.03 33.86 -46.64
N GLN A 96 -4.99 34.56 -47.78
CA GLN A 96 -5.32 35.99 -47.84
C GLN A 96 -6.80 36.09 -47.48
N GLN A 97 -6.98 36.33 -46.19
CA GLN A 97 -8.22 36.45 -45.46
C GLN A 97 -9.28 37.26 -46.21
N ARG A 98 -10.47 36.65 -46.27
CA ARG A 98 -11.75 37.35 -46.33
C ARG A 98 -11.91 38.35 -45.20
#